data_AF-A0A958HYM8-F1
#
_entry.id   AF-A0A958HYM8-F1
#
_cell.length_a   1.000
_cell.length_b   1.000
_cell.length_c   1.000
_cell.angle_alpha   90.00
_cell.angle_beta   90.00
_cell.angle_gamma   90.00
#
_symmetry.space_group_name_H-M   'P 1'
#
loop_
_entity.id
_entity.type
_entity.pdbx_description
1 polymer ?
#
loop_
_entity_poly.entity_id
_entity_poly.type
_entity_poly.pdbx_seq_one_letter_code
_entity_poly.pdbx_strand_id
1 'polypeptide(L)'
;MTHLMFQRCVHLIFLIAILLFLPAFGQYVRQEKFASEQDRRARYELDDWISHSTSHSFSSATIGTHYLYIATKDGGILRYHILENYWDFPFTTSSGLPSNTVLDVYYDPETGFLWAITPNDISIFQPASKEWINKSETPGWPYDLPERDTSGTQPANSDQINRGVFFNREALLNLPTFFANGSFSILSDWRLSDDNTFDEYLMVGYIRDRFDRIWFLVDGFGIGQGDMFSQRADFYRIGLPDISPRAIEFQGDDLWIGGVGDRRGISGIALWPYNSAEWEYFQAKRIARLPSDNVFSMLADGDSIWFASDFGVSLFEYGDLNWKNYSTREGMASNEVNDLAIVNDYLYAATQQGISRISLLTGNLEKTKDKRFINLPVYRFALQSDTLWAGTSRGIFRRLPDTSEWEFVPSRASIQDLEITAVGTFEDEIWFASTGGVTLYEQKSDKWQSFPQLAFEISPPYNDIKVNESAAWVATDTGLLKYDKQRNYWRLFTTEDGLLDNHCHQLLLDGDFIWIVTDKGITEFYWNSPQRSD
;
A
#
# COMPACT_ATOMS: atom_id res chain seq x y z
N MET A 1 22.32 46.03 -48.66
CA MET A 1 22.14 45.53 -47.27
C MET A 1 20.68 45.35 -46.85
N THR A 2 19.70 45.92 -47.55
CA THR A 2 18.27 45.86 -47.15
C THR A 2 17.50 44.64 -47.69
N HIS A 3 18.01 43.94 -48.71
CA HIS A 3 17.32 42.75 -49.28
C HIS A 3 17.60 41.43 -48.52
N LEU A 4 18.72 41.36 -47.78
CA LEU A 4 19.12 40.14 -47.04
C LEU A 4 18.47 40.03 -45.65
N MET A 5 18.05 41.16 -45.05
CA MET A 5 17.31 41.15 -43.77
C MET A 5 15.85 40.72 -43.96
N PHE A 6 15.23 41.06 -45.10
CA PHE A 6 13.83 40.71 -45.35
C PHE A 6 13.63 39.21 -45.58
N GLN A 7 14.58 38.54 -46.26
CA GLN A 7 14.56 37.08 -46.42
C GLN A 7 14.81 36.31 -45.11
N ARG A 8 15.61 36.85 -44.18
CA ARG A 8 15.82 36.23 -42.86
C ARG A 8 14.62 36.39 -41.93
N CYS A 9 13.88 37.50 -41.99
CA CYS A 9 12.63 37.66 -41.23
C CYS A 9 11.50 36.79 -41.78
N VAL A 10 11.40 36.60 -43.10
CA VAL A 10 10.36 35.73 -43.69
C VAL A 10 10.64 34.26 -43.38
N HIS A 11 11.90 33.80 -43.35
CA HIS A 11 12.23 32.45 -42.88
C HIS A 11 12.03 32.25 -41.38
N LEU A 12 12.31 33.26 -40.54
CA LEU A 12 12.07 33.16 -39.09
C LEU A 12 10.57 33.14 -38.76
N ILE A 13 9.74 33.90 -39.48
CA ILE A 13 8.28 33.90 -39.33
C ILE A 13 7.67 32.61 -39.91
N PHE A 14 8.24 32.03 -40.98
CA PHE A 14 7.80 30.72 -41.49
C PHE A 14 8.20 29.56 -40.55
N LEU A 15 9.36 29.63 -39.89
CA LEU A 15 9.75 28.66 -38.86
C LEU A 15 8.89 28.77 -37.59
N ILE A 16 8.51 29.99 -37.18
CA ILE A 16 7.62 30.21 -36.03
C ILE A 16 6.17 29.82 -36.38
N ALA A 17 5.72 29.99 -37.62
CA ALA A 17 4.39 29.56 -38.07
C ALA A 17 4.27 28.03 -38.26
N ILE A 18 5.37 27.34 -38.63
CA ILE A 18 5.40 25.87 -38.67
C ILE A 18 5.42 25.26 -37.25
N LEU A 19 5.95 25.97 -36.25
CA LEU A 19 5.84 25.61 -34.83
C LEU A 19 4.42 25.83 -34.25
N LEU A 20 3.58 26.66 -34.86
CA LEU A 20 2.22 26.97 -34.38
C LEU A 20 1.12 26.13 -35.07
N PHE A 21 1.44 25.33 -36.09
CA PHE A 21 0.46 24.51 -36.85
C PHE A 21 0.89 23.06 -37.10
N LEU A 22 1.85 22.54 -36.33
CA LEU A 22 1.92 21.10 -36.10
C LEU A 22 0.89 20.78 -35.01
N PRO A 23 0.03 19.76 -35.16
CA PRO A 23 -0.48 19.10 -33.99
C PRO A 23 0.77 18.51 -33.32
N ALA A 24 1.28 19.20 -32.30
CA ALA A 24 2.26 18.63 -31.41
C ALA A 24 1.56 17.46 -30.72
N PHE A 25 1.66 16.27 -31.31
CA PHE A 25 1.56 15.00 -30.60
C PHE A 25 2.80 14.87 -29.69
N GLY A 26 3.01 15.88 -28.82
CA GLY A 26 3.92 15.75 -27.71
C GLY A 26 3.26 14.81 -26.72
N GLN A 27 3.96 13.73 -26.37
CA GLN A 27 3.57 12.81 -25.31
C GLN A 27 3.73 13.50 -23.94
N TYR A 28 2.96 14.54 -23.65
CA TYR A 28 2.98 15.24 -22.36
C TYR A 28 2.33 14.39 -21.26
N VAL A 29 2.77 14.54 -20.01
CA VAL A 29 2.04 13.97 -18.87
C VAL A 29 0.78 14.80 -18.65
N ARG A 30 -0.37 14.13 -18.68
CA ARG A 30 -1.63 14.74 -18.31
C ARG A 30 -1.91 14.44 -16.85
N GLN A 31 -1.86 15.48 -16.02
CA GLN A 31 -2.57 15.48 -14.75
C GLN A 31 -3.97 16.01 -15.00
N GLU A 32 -4.98 15.16 -14.81
CA GLU A 32 -6.37 15.58 -14.95
C GLU A 32 -6.86 16.04 -13.58
N LYS A 33 -6.82 17.36 -13.36
CA LYS A 33 -7.32 17.94 -12.11
C LYS A 33 -8.84 17.99 -12.14
N PHE A 34 -9.45 17.51 -11.07
CA PHE A 34 -10.88 17.69 -10.85
C PHE A 34 -11.16 19.13 -10.44
N ALA A 35 -12.10 19.80 -11.12
CA ALA A 35 -12.51 21.16 -10.76
C ALA A 35 -13.42 21.18 -9.52
N SER A 36 -14.00 20.02 -9.18
CA SER A 36 -14.80 19.77 -7.99
C SER A 36 -14.80 18.29 -7.62
N GLU A 37 -15.14 17.96 -6.38
CA GLU A 37 -15.44 16.58 -5.95
C GLU A 37 -16.51 15.92 -6.85
N GLN A 38 -17.44 16.71 -7.40
CA GLN A 38 -18.46 16.20 -8.31
C GLN A 38 -17.88 15.71 -9.65
N ASP A 39 -16.79 16.32 -10.13
CA ASP A 39 -16.10 15.88 -11.35
C ASP A 39 -15.29 14.60 -11.11
N ARG A 40 -14.78 14.40 -9.89
CA ARG A 40 -14.15 13.14 -9.46
C ARG A 40 -15.18 12.01 -9.41
N ARG A 41 -16.36 12.29 -8.82
CA ARG A 41 -17.51 11.36 -8.75
C ARG A 41 -18.05 10.92 -10.11
N ALA A 42 -17.98 11.79 -11.11
CA ALA A 42 -18.39 11.42 -12.47
C ALA A 42 -17.43 10.38 -13.11
N ARG A 43 -16.23 10.21 -12.54
CA ARG A 43 -15.21 9.32 -13.06
C ARG A 43 -15.15 7.99 -12.31
N TYR A 44 -15.15 8.00 -10.98
CA TYR A 44 -14.92 6.79 -10.19
C TYR A 44 -16.14 6.40 -9.35
N GLU A 45 -16.40 5.10 -9.28
CA GLU A 45 -17.36 4.53 -8.33
C GLU A 45 -16.71 4.35 -6.93
N LEU A 46 -17.53 4.20 -5.87
CA LEU A 46 -17.06 4.13 -4.48
C LEU A 46 -15.98 3.05 -4.26
N ASP A 47 -16.15 1.91 -4.92
CA ASP A 47 -15.33 0.72 -4.74
C ASP A 47 -14.25 0.58 -5.84
N ASP A 48 -14.08 1.60 -6.69
CA ASP A 48 -12.99 1.60 -7.68
C ASP A 48 -11.62 1.70 -7.01
N TRP A 49 -11.53 2.41 -5.88
CA TRP A 49 -10.31 2.59 -5.10
C TRP A 49 -10.51 2.12 -3.66
N ILE A 50 -9.98 0.96 -3.33
CA ILE A 50 -10.07 0.37 -1.99
C ILE A 50 -8.71 0.52 -1.31
N SER A 51 -8.66 1.28 -0.22
CA SER A 51 -7.41 1.63 0.44
C SER A 51 -7.37 1.14 1.88
N HIS A 52 -6.27 0.50 2.25
CA HIS A 52 -5.98 0.05 3.61
C HIS A 52 -4.77 0.82 4.15
N SER A 53 -5.00 1.70 5.12
CA SER A 53 -3.93 2.40 5.85
C SER A 53 -3.75 1.87 7.27
N THR A 54 -2.71 2.36 7.94
CA THR A 54 -2.45 2.06 9.34
C THR A 54 -3.64 2.54 10.19
N SER A 55 -4.19 1.64 11.01
CA SER A 55 -5.52 1.85 11.61
C SER A 55 -5.60 1.48 13.09
N HIS A 56 -4.46 1.39 13.76
CA HIS A 56 -4.35 0.86 15.13
C HIS A 56 -4.61 1.86 16.25
N SER A 57 -4.94 3.12 15.94
CA SER A 57 -5.35 4.10 16.97
C SER A 57 -6.76 4.60 16.73
N PHE A 58 -7.62 4.36 17.72
CA PHE A 58 -9.04 4.66 17.65
C PHE A 58 -9.38 5.97 18.36
N SER A 59 -10.36 6.68 17.81
CA SER A 59 -10.86 7.95 18.36
C SER A 59 -12.27 7.81 18.92
N SER A 60 -13.13 7.07 18.23
CA SER A 60 -14.53 6.85 18.60
C SER A 60 -15.08 5.66 17.84
N ALA A 61 -16.27 5.21 18.19
CA ALA A 61 -17.03 4.27 17.39
C ALA A 61 -18.53 4.53 17.51
N THR A 62 -19.29 3.94 16.60
CA THR A 62 -20.75 3.92 16.63
C THR A 62 -21.23 2.60 16.06
N ILE A 63 -22.41 2.16 16.48
CA ILE A 63 -23.00 0.91 15.98
C ILE A 63 -24.21 1.22 15.12
N GLY A 64 -24.19 0.71 13.90
CA GLY A 64 -25.32 0.74 12.99
C GLY A 64 -26.10 -0.57 12.98
N THR A 65 -26.95 -0.71 11.97
CA THR A 65 -27.81 -1.88 11.82
C THR A 65 -27.03 -3.17 11.56
N HIS A 66 -25.97 -3.08 10.76
CA HIS A 66 -25.15 -4.22 10.31
C HIS A 66 -23.67 -4.09 10.64
N TYR A 67 -23.21 -2.88 10.96
CA TYR A 67 -21.80 -2.58 11.13
C TYR A 67 -21.50 -1.90 12.45
N LEU A 68 -20.36 -2.25 13.04
CA LEU A 68 -19.65 -1.41 13.98
C LEU A 68 -18.72 -0.51 13.14
N TYR A 69 -18.94 0.80 13.22
CA TYR A 69 -18.12 1.81 12.56
C TYR A 69 -17.12 2.37 13.57
N ILE A 70 -15.83 2.35 13.22
CA ILE A 70 -14.75 2.73 14.13
C ILE A 70 -13.97 3.86 13.48
N ALA A 71 -13.96 5.02 14.13
CA ALA A 71 -13.16 6.15 13.73
C ALA A 71 -11.70 5.95 14.18
N THR A 72 -10.78 6.29 13.29
CA THR A 72 -9.34 6.11 13.51
C THR A 72 -8.57 7.40 13.27
N LYS A 73 -7.33 7.46 13.76
CA LYS A 73 -6.47 8.62 13.55
C LYS A 73 -5.86 8.72 12.14
N ASP A 74 -5.62 7.59 11.48
CA ASP A 74 -4.91 7.54 10.19
C ASP A 74 -5.52 6.52 9.19
N GLY A 75 -6.53 5.77 9.62
CA GLY A 75 -7.16 4.62 8.97
C GLY A 75 -8.49 4.91 8.25
N GLY A 76 -9.01 6.13 8.35
CA GLY A 76 -10.39 6.44 7.99
C GLY A 76 -11.41 5.83 8.97
N ILE A 77 -12.50 5.27 8.44
CA ILE A 77 -13.55 4.60 9.21
C ILE A 77 -13.54 3.11 8.90
N LEU A 78 -13.19 2.30 9.89
CA LEU A 78 -13.21 0.85 9.78
C LEU A 78 -14.64 0.33 9.97
N ARG A 79 -14.97 -0.77 9.28
CA ARG A 79 -16.32 -1.34 9.23
C ARG A 79 -16.26 -2.81 9.58
N TYR A 80 -16.76 -3.19 10.75
CA TYR A 80 -16.90 -4.59 11.15
C TYR A 80 -18.34 -5.05 11.00
N HIS A 81 -18.60 -6.08 10.20
CA HIS A 81 -19.94 -6.61 10.03
C HIS A 81 -20.33 -7.47 11.25
N ILE A 82 -21.26 -6.97 12.08
CA ILE A 82 -21.52 -7.52 13.43
C ILE A 82 -22.31 -8.84 13.45
N LEU A 83 -22.81 -9.27 12.29
CA LEU A 83 -23.60 -10.50 12.11
C LEU A 83 -22.79 -11.61 11.43
N GLU A 84 -21.94 -11.25 10.47
CA GLU A 84 -21.15 -12.22 9.69
C GLU A 84 -19.68 -12.27 10.13
N ASN A 85 -19.27 -11.38 11.05
CA ASN A 85 -17.96 -11.37 11.70
C ASN A 85 -16.78 -11.20 10.73
N TYR A 86 -16.86 -10.24 9.81
CA TYR A 86 -15.76 -9.88 8.91
C TYR A 86 -15.50 -8.37 8.87
N TRP A 87 -14.27 -7.99 8.49
CA TRP A 87 -13.90 -6.62 8.18
C TRP A 87 -14.30 -6.29 6.74
N ASP A 88 -15.21 -5.33 6.57
CA ASP A 88 -15.57 -4.78 5.27
C ASP A 88 -14.62 -3.64 4.89
N PHE A 89 -14.63 -3.22 3.63
CA PHE A 89 -13.71 -2.18 3.14
C PHE A 89 -13.87 -0.88 3.94
N PRO A 90 -12.76 -0.31 4.42
CA PRO A 90 -12.80 0.91 5.21
C PRO A 90 -13.20 2.10 4.33
N PHE A 91 -13.83 3.10 4.93
CA PHE A 91 -14.01 4.38 4.26
C PHE A 91 -12.80 5.27 4.48
N THR A 92 -12.12 5.62 3.39
CA THR A 92 -10.92 6.47 3.40
C THR A 92 -11.09 7.65 2.43
N THR A 93 -10.04 8.41 2.21
CA THR A 93 -9.97 9.45 1.16
C THR A 93 -10.21 8.90 -0.24
N SER A 94 -9.88 7.63 -0.47
CA SER A 94 -10.20 6.93 -1.72
C SER A 94 -11.71 6.81 -1.92
N SER A 95 -12.44 6.59 -0.82
CA SER A 95 -13.91 6.46 -0.78
C SER A 95 -14.65 7.81 -0.80
N GLY A 96 -13.94 8.95 -0.80
CA GLY A 96 -14.53 10.30 -0.79
C GLY A 96 -14.61 10.98 0.57
N LEU A 97 -14.06 10.36 1.62
CA LEU A 97 -13.87 11.02 2.91
C LEU A 97 -12.82 12.15 2.75
N PRO A 98 -12.94 13.31 3.40
CA PRO A 98 -11.99 14.41 3.19
C PRO A 98 -10.66 14.23 3.91
N SER A 99 -10.59 13.28 4.85
CA SER A 99 -9.38 12.92 5.60
C SER A 99 -9.49 11.51 6.15
N ASN A 100 -8.36 10.79 6.23
CA ASN A 100 -8.28 9.51 6.95
C ASN A 100 -8.18 9.71 8.47
N THR A 101 -7.97 10.94 8.94
CA THR A 101 -8.11 11.27 10.36
C THR A 101 -9.57 11.54 10.66
N VAL A 102 -10.20 10.65 11.43
CA VAL A 102 -11.59 10.77 11.85
C VAL A 102 -11.61 10.95 13.35
N LEU A 103 -12.13 12.09 13.80
CA LEU A 103 -12.17 12.48 15.20
C LEU A 103 -13.36 11.87 15.94
N ASP A 104 -14.50 11.74 15.27
CA ASP A 104 -15.69 11.08 15.81
C ASP A 104 -16.59 10.59 14.67
N VAL A 105 -17.42 9.58 14.97
CA VAL A 105 -18.35 8.95 14.04
C VAL A 105 -19.69 8.69 14.72
N TYR A 106 -20.78 8.86 13.99
CA TYR A 106 -22.13 8.64 14.50
C TYR A 106 -23.07 8.06 13.42
N TYR A 107 -23.72 6.95 13.74
CA TYR A 107 -24.77 6.39 12.89
C TYR A 107 -26.13 6.86 13.37
N ASP A 108 -26.89 7.49 12.47
CA ASP A 108 -28.26 7.90 12.71
C ASP A 108 -29.21 6.74 12.37
N PRO A 109 -29.87 6.12 13.37
CA PRO A 109 -30.77 5.00 13.13
C PRO A 109 -32.10 5.40 12.45
N GLU A 110 -32.48 6.68 12.46
CA GLU A 110 -33.72 7.14 11.83
C GLU A 110 -33.56 7.31 10.31
N THR A 111 -32.44 7.91 9.90
CA THR A 111 -32.14 8.17 8.48
C THR A 111 -31.27 7.08 7.85
N GLY A 112 -30.54 6.32 8.66
CA GLY A 112 -29.51 5.38 8.22
C GLY A 112 -28.20 6.06 7.79
N PHE A 113 -28.07 7.38 7.95
CA PHE A 113 -26.87 8.12 7.55
C PHE A 113 -25.74 7.91 8.55
N LEU A 114 -24.51 7.91 8.03
CA LEU A 114 -23.31 7.87 8.85
C LEU A 114 -22.62 9.24 8.81
N TRP A 115 -22.44 9.84 9.97
CA TRP A 115 -21.78 11.12 10.16
C TRP A 115 -20.34 10.88 10.61
N ALA A 116 -19.42 11.69 10.09
CA ALA A 116 -18.02 11.65 10.46
C ALA A 116 -17.48 13.09 10.64
N ILE A 117 -16.72 13.32 11.70
CA ILE A 117 -15.98 14.55 11.91
C ILE A 117 -14.53 14.30 11.56
N THR A 118 -13.98 15.09 10.65
CA THR A 118 -12.55 15.14 10.35
C THR A 118 -11.96 16.44 10.90
N PRO A 119 -10.63 16.64 10.88
CA PRO A 119 -10.02 17.89 11.36
C PRO A 119 -10.57 19.17 10.72
N ASN A 120 -11.07 19.09 9.47
CA ASN A 120 -11.47 20.26 8.70
C ASN A 120 -12.94 20.26 8.28
N ASP A 121 -13.62 19.11 8.31
CA ASP A 121 -14.95 18.95 7.72
C ASP A 121 -15.88 18.09 8.57
N ILE A 122 -17.18 18.32 8.41
CA ILE A 122 -18.22 17.38 8.83
C ILE A 122 -18.72 16.69 7.56
N SER A 123 -18.70 15.36 7.58
CA SER A 123 -18.97 14.51 6.43
C SER A 123 -20.16 13.61 6.70
N ILE A 124 -21.03 13.44 5.71
CA ILE A 124 -22.25 12.62 5.81
C ILE A 124 -22.24 11.60 4.69
N PHE A 125 -22.24 10.32 5.05
CA PHE A 125 -22.40 9.22 4.11
C PHE A 125 -23.87 8.85 3.97
N GLN A 126 -24.33 8.83 2.72
CA GLN A 126 -25.68 8.46 2.34
C GLN A 126 -25.69 7.06 1.72
N PRO A 127 -26.24 6.03 2.39
CA PRO A 127 -26.17 4.65 1.89
C PRO A 127 -26.88 4.44 0.55
N ALA A 128 -27.94 5.21 0.27
CA ALA A 128 -28.73 5.05 -0.94
C ALA A 128 -27.97 5.47 -2.21
N SER A 129 -27.15 6.52 -2.12
CA SER A 129 -26.28 6.98 -3.21
C SER A 129 -24.87 6.40 -3.11
N LYS A 130 -24.49 5.82 -1.96
CA LYS A 130 -23.12 5.39 -1.64
C LYS A 130 -22.11 6.55 -1.70
N GLU A 131 -22.52 7.73 -1.24
CA GLU A 131 -21.72 8.97 -1.37
C GLU A 131 -21.44 9.66 -0.04
N TRP A 132 -20.28 10.31 0.04
CA TRP A 132 -19.94 11.28 1.08
C TRP A 132 -20.27 12.72 0.65
N ILE A 133 -20.95 13.44 1.54
CA ILE A 133 -21.19 14.88 1.43
C ILE A 133 -20.34 15.58 2.49
N ASN A 134 -19.33 16.32 2.04
CA ASN A 134 -18.35 16.98 2.90
C ASN A 134 -18.71 18.46 3.02
N LYS A 135 -18.85 18.96 4.25
CA LYS A 135 -19.15 20.36 4.54
C LYS A 135 -18.01 20.97 5.35
N SER A 136 -17.37 21.97 4.75
CA SER A 136 -16.32 22.77 5.37
C SER A 136 -16.93 23.79 6.32
N GLU A 137 -17.20 23.36 7.55
CA GLU A 137 -17.65 24.22 8.64
C GLU A 137 -16.71 24.03 9.85
N THR A 138 -16.58 25.05 10.70
CA THR A 138 -15.88 24.89 11.98
C THR A 138 -16.48 23.69 12.72
N PRO A 139 -15.69 22.68 13.14
CA PRO A 139 -16.20 21.43 13.67
C PRO A 139 -17.02 21.69 14.93
N GLY A 140 -18.33 21.76 14.75
CA GLY A 140 -19.34 21.78 15.78
C GLY A 140 -20.41 20.82 15.31
N TRP A 141 -20.74 19.84 16.13
CA TRP A 141 -21.84 18.94 15.86
C TRP A 141 -23.09 19.75 15.46
N PRO A 142 -23.90 19.29 14.49
CA PRO A 142 -25.23 19.85 14.27
C PRO A 142 -25.93 19.84 15.63
N TYR A 143 -26.41 21.01 16.07
CA TYR A 143 -26.82 21.28 17.45
C TYR A 143 -28.01 20.43 17.98
N ASP A 144 -28.48 19.45 17.22
CA ASP A 144 -29.61 18.59 17.54
C ASP A 144 -29.30 17.10 17.27
N LEU A 145 -28.19 16.57 17.80
CA LEU A 145 -28.10 15.12 17.98
C LEU A 145 -29.02 14.69 19.14
N PRO A 146 -29.64 13.50 19.09
CA PRO A 146 -30.31 12.92 20.26
C PRO A 146 -29.32 12.91 21.43
N GLU A 147 -29.72 13.39 22.61
CA GLU A 147 -28.89 13.50 23.81
C GLU A 147 -27.98 12.27 23.98
N ARG A 148 -26.68 12.40 23.66
CA ARG A 148 -25.68 11.44 24.12
C ARG A 148 -25.54 11.69 25.62
N ASP A 149 -26.07 10.81 26.46
CA ASP A 149 -25.66 10.79 27.88
C ASP A 149 -24.20 10.36 27.96
N THR A 150 -23.29 11.33 27.86
CA THR A 150 -21.84 11.15 27.98
C THR A 150 -21.37 11.20 29.43
N SER A 151 -22.29 11.19 30.42
CA SER A 151 -21.96 11.46 31.82
C SER A 151 -21.11 10.38 32.48
N GLY A 152 -20.83 9.25 31.82
CA GLY A 152 -19.90 8.21 32.28
C GLY A 152 -20.27 7.55 33.63
N THR A 153 -21.44 7.85 34.18
CA THR A 153 -21.83 7.50 35.56
C THR A 153 -22.90 6.41 35.66
N GLN A 154 -23.23 5.73 34.56
CA GLN A 154 -24.30 4.72 34.58
C GLN A 154 -23.80 3.33 35.05
N PRO A 155 -24.46 2.70 36.03
CA PRO A 155 -24.07 1.39 36.57
C PRO A 155 -24.36 0.23 35.61
N ALA A 156 -23.50 -0.80 35.62
CA ALA A 156 -23.53 -1.99 34.75
C ALA A 156 -24.87 -2.74 34.65
N ASN A 157 -25.76 -2.56 35.64
CA ASN A 157 -26.97 -3.36 35.87
C ASN A 157 -28.28 -2.57 35.70
N SER A 158 -28.27 -1.35 35.13
CA SER A 158 -29.52 -0.64 34.82
C SER A 158 -30.09 -1.10 33.47
N ASP A 159 -31.40 -1.38 33.43
CA ASP A 159 -32.15 -1.60 32.17
C ASP A 159 -32.25 -0.33 31.30
N GLN A 160 -31.62 0.78 31.71
CA GLN A 160 -31.66 2.10 31.06
C GLN A 160 -30.33 2.50 30.40
N ILE A 161 -29.54 1.54 29.93
CA ILE A 161 -28.31 1.86 29.21
C ILE A 161 -28.64 2.46 27.85
N ASN A 162 -28.04 3.62 27.54
CA ASN A 162 -28.01 4.14 26.18
C ASN A 162 -27.20 3.20 25.28
N ARG A 163 -27.92 2.31 24.59
CA ARG A 163 -27.36 1.42 23.57
C ARG A 163 -26.80 2.24 22.40
N GLY A 164 -25.66 1.83 21.87
CA GLY A 164 -25.01 2.50 20.75
C GLY A 164 -24.28 3.82 21.08
N VAL A 165 -24.08 4.12 22.37
CA VAL A 165 -23.19 5.19 22.83
C VAL A 165 -21.78 4.63 23.06
N PHE A 166 -20.77 5.35 22.59
CA PHE A 166 -19.37 5.07 22.88
C PHE A 166 -18.99 5.60 24.27
N PHE A 167 -18.51 4.71 25.11
CA PHE A 167 -18.01 5.00 26.45
C PHE A 167 -16.49 5.00 26.43
N ASN A 168 -15.90 6.07 26.97
CA ASN A 168 -14.44 6.21 27.05
C ASN A 168 -13.83 5.22 28.07
N ARG A 169 -12.50 5.21 28.12
CA ARG A 169 -11.71 4.34 29.01
C ARG A 169 -12.11 4.43 30.49
N GLU A 170 -12.49 5.59 30.99
CA GLU A 170 -12.83 5.77 32.41
C GLU A 170 -14.07 4.95 32.78
N ALA A 171 -15.02 4.82 31.86
CA ALA A 171 -16.24 4.05 32.04
C ALA A 171 -16.04 2.53 32.02
N LEU A 172 -14.87 2.02 31.61
CA LEU A 172 -14.57 0.58 31.67
C LEU A 172 -14.62 0.06 33.12
N LEU A 173 -14.30 0.90 34.11
CA LEU A 173 -14.37 0.54 35.53
C LEU A 173 -15.80 0.22 36.01
N ASN A 174 -16.82 0.60 35.23
CA ASN A 174 -18.21 0.29 35.52
C ASN A 174 -18.63 -1.10 35.02
N LEU A 175 -17.81 -1.79 34.21
CA LEU A 175 -18.10 -3.13 33.71
C LEU A 175 -17.69 -4.22 34.72
N PRO A 176 -18.36 -5.40 34.70
CA PRO A 176 -17.84 -6.57 35.39
C PRO A 176 -16.48 -6.98 34.82
N THR A 177 -15.73 -7.78 35.57
CA THR A 177 -14.49 -8.38 35.05
C THR A 177 -14.81 -9.31 33.90
N PHE A 178 -14.09 -9.17 32.79
CA PHE A 178 -14.16 -10.09 31.65
C PHE A 178 -12.93 -10.99 31.62
N PHE A 179 -13.10 -12.20 31.08
CA PHE A 179 -12.03 -13.14 30.80
C PHE A 179 -11.91 -13.31 29.29
N ALA A 180 -10.73 -13.05 28.75
CA ALA A 180 -10.46 -13.30 27.35
C ALA A 180 -10.44 -14.82 27.07
N ASN A 181 -10.81 -15.18 25.85
CA ASN A 181 -10.66 -16.52 25.30
C ASN A 181 -9.29 -16.64 24.58
N GLY A 182 -8.83 -17.89 24.38
CA GLY A 182 -7.58 -18.16 23.67
C GLY A 182 -6.32 -17.82 24.48
N SER A 183 -5.29 -17.31 23.79
CA SER A 183 -4.00 -16.92 24.37
C SER A 183 -3.98 -15.45 24.82
N PHE A 184 -5.08 -14.97 25.37
CA PHE A 184 -5.21 -13.59 25.81
C PHE A 184 -5.65 -13.51 27.27
N SER A 185 -5.20 -12.46 27.93
CA SER A 185 -5.56 -12.14 29.31
C SER A 185 -5.97 -10.66 29.43
N ILE A 186 -7.07 -10.38 30.13
CA ILE A 186 -7.48 -8.99 30.44
C ILE A 186 -6.91 -8.63 31.82
N LEU A 187 -6.03 -7.65 31.87
CA LEU A 187 -5.42 -7.16 33.10
C LEU A 187 -6.40 -6.27 33.88
N SER A 188 -6.16 -6.12 35.18
CA SER A 188 -7.04 -5.36 36.08
C SER A 188 -7.20 -3.88 35.73
N ASP A 189 -6.28 -3.32 34.95
CA ASP A 189 -6.31 -1.94 34.47
C ASP A 189 -6.80 -1.78 33.02
N TRP A 190 -7.52 -2.81 32.53
CA TRP A 190 -8.13 -2.87 31.20
C TRP A 190 -7.10 -2.79 30.06
N ARG A 191 -6.00 -3.52 30.21
CA ARG A 191 -5.12 -3.88 29.11
C ARG A 191 -5.39 -5.31 28.66
N LEU A 192 -5.36 -5.53 27.35
CA LEU A 192 -5.32 -6.87 26.77
C LEU A 192 -3.86 -7.30 26.69
N SER A 193 -3.49 -8.41 27.31
CA SER A 193 -2.17 -9.02 27.18
C SER A 193 -2.27 -10.24 26.27
N ASP A 194 -1.37 -10.34 25.30
CA ASP A 194 -1.15 -11.54 24.50
C ASP A 194 -0.18 -12.45 25.27
N ASP A 195 -0.64 -13.62 25.68
CA ASP A 195 0.12 -14.55 26.52
C ASP A 195 1.30 -15.19 25.77
N ASN A 196 1.28 -15.19 24.43
CA ASN A 196 2.36 -15.75 23.62
C ASN A 196 3.49 -14.74 23.41
N THR A 197 3.16 -13.47 23.21
CA THR A 197 4.14 -12.42 22.90
C THR A 197 4.48 -11.53 24.09
N PHE A 198 3.64 -11.52 25.12
CA PHE A 198 3.66 -10.56 26.23
C PHE A 198 3.53 -9.10 25.77
N ASP A 199 2.93 -8.87 24.59
CA ASP A 199 2.52 -7.53 24.18
C ASP A 199 1.24 -7.14 24.95
N GLU A 200 1.17 -5.88 25.36
CA GLU A 200 0.03 -5.31 26.07
C GLU A 200 -0.60 -4.19 25.25
N TYR A 201 -1.93 -4.25 25.11
CA TYR A 201 -2.72 -3.34 24.30
C TYR A 201 -3.76 -2.62 25.17
N LEU A 202 -3.96 -1.33 24.92
CA LEU A 202 -4.80 -0.50 25.77
C LEU A 202 -6.26 -0.55 25.30
N MET A 203 -7.19 -0.92 26.18
CA MET A 203 -8.61 -0.71 25.89
C MET A 203 -8.96 0.77 26.09
N VAL A 204 -9.42 1.42 25.02
CA VAL A 204 -9.68 2.87 25.00
C VAL A 204 -11.15 3.22 25.20
N GLY A 205 -12.04 2.24 25.06
CA GLY A 205 -13.46 2.41 25.28
C GLY A 205 -14.27 1.19 24.87
N TYR A 206 -15.58 1.29 25.00
CA TYR A 206 -16.50 0.24 24.59
C TYR A 206 -17.85 0.78 24.09
N ILE A 207 -18.58 -0.08 23.37
CA ILE A 207 -19.97 0.14 22.96
C ILE A 207 -20.79 -1.07 23.37
N ARG A 208 -21.99 -0.84 23.92
CA ARG A 208 -22.98 -1.91 24.13
C ARG A 208 -23.97 -1.94 22.97
N ASP A 209 -24.12 -3.10 22.36
CA ASP A 209 -25.07 -3.31 21.25
C ASP A 209 -26.49 -3.68 21.73
N ARG A 210 -27.40 -3.83 20.77
CA ARG A 210 -28.81 -4.19 21.02
C ARG A 210 -29.02 -5.60 21.58
N PHE A 211 -28.02 -6.46 21.51
CA PHE A 211 -28.03 -7.83 22.01
C PHE A 211 -27.29 -7.96 23.35
N ASP A 212 -26.94 -6.81 23.97
CA ASP A 212 -26.18 -6.74 25.22
C ASP A 212 -24.76 -7.34 25.13
N ARG A 213 -24.21 -7.41 23.92
CA ARG A 213 -22.77 -7.64 23.70
C ARG A 213 -22.02 -6.33 23.91
N ILE A 214 -20.81 -6.45 24.45
CA ILE A 214 -19.86 -5.35 24.63
C ILE A 214 -18.82 -5.42 23.52
N TRP A 215 -18.63 -4.33 22.80
CA TRP A 215 -17.59 -4.18 21.80
C TRP A 215 -16.50 -3.30 22.38
N PHE A 216 -15.37 -3.87 22.73
CA PHE A 216 -14.17 -3.17 23.20
C PHE A 216 -13.39 -2.64 22.00
N LEU A 217 -12.91 -1.40 22.09
CA LEU A 217 -11.86 -0.89 21.21
C LEU A 217 -10.52 -1.03 21.90
N VAL A 218 -9.58 -1.70 21.25
CA VAL A 218 -8.27 -2.05 21.81
C VAL A 218 -7.17 -1.46 20.94
N ASP A 219 -6.63 -0.30 21.34
CA ASP A 219 -5.58 0.42 20.61
C ASP A 219 -4.35 -0.49 20.42
N GLY A 220 -3.83 -0.53 19.21
CA GLY A 220 -2.78 -1.45 18.77
C GLY A 220 -3.32 -2.79 18.25
N PHE A 221 -4.48 -3.24 18.71
CA PHE A 221 -4.92 -4.60 18.44
C PHE A 221 -6.07 -4.67 17.45
N GLY A 222 -7.19 -4.01 17.75
CA GLY A 222 -8.45 -4.19 17.03
C GLY A 222 -9.65 -4.11 17.96
N ILE A 223 -10.54 -5.09 17.85
CA ILE A 223 -11.79 -5.11 18.62
C ILE A 223 -11.88 -6.34 19.52
N GLY A 224 -12.55 -6.18 20.65
CA GLY A 224 -13.00 -7.29 21.49
C GLY A 224 -14.52 -7.40 21.48
N GLN A 225 -15.07 -8.59 21.38
CA GLN A 225 -16.49 -8.86 21.56
C GLN A 225 -16.68 -9.62 22.88
N GLY A 226 -17.23 -8.95 23.88
CA GLY A 226 -17.59 -9.52 25.18
C GLY A 226 -19.08 -9.82 25.30
N ASP A 227 -19.42 -10.90 26.00
CA ASP A 227 -20.78 -11.22 26.39
C ASP A 227 -21.01 -10.95 27.89
N MET A 228 -21.98 -10.08 28.21
CA MET A 228 -22.25 -9.62 29.59
C MET A 228 -22.67 -10.74 30.54
N PHE A 229 -23.23 -11.84 30.03
CA PHE A 229 -23.73 -12.94 30.86
C PHE A 229 -22.64 -13.93 31.24
N SER A 230 -21.85 -14.35 30.24
CA SER A 230 -20.75 -15.29 30.38
C SER A 230 -19.46 -14.63 30.86
N GLN A 231 -19.35 -13.30 30.72
CA GLN A 231 -18.13 -12.52 30.98
C GLN A 231 -16.92 -13.03 30.20
N ARG A 232 -17.17 -13.63 29.03
CA ARG A 232 -16.14 -14.04 28.07
C ARG A 232 -16.01 -13.02 26.96
N ALA A 233 -14.80 -12.82 26.48
CA ALA A 233 -14.52 -11.94 25.37
C ALA A 233 -13.58 -12.60 24.35
N ASP A 234 -13.95 -12.49 23.08
CA ASP A 234 -13.14 -12.85 21.92
C ASP A 234 -12.50 -11.59 21.32
N PHE A 235 -11.28 -11.69 20.83
CA PHE A 235 -10.51 -10.55 20.34
C PHE A 235 -10.06 -10.76 18.90
N TYR A 236 -10.30 -9.77 18.05
CA TYR A 236 -10.04 -9.81 16.62
C TYR A 236 -9.06 -8.70 16.25
N ARG A 237 -7.94 -9.09 15.63
CA ARG A 237 -6.95 -8.14 15.12
C ARG A 237 -7.53 -7.37 13.93
N ILE A 238 -6.99 -6.19 13.66
CA ILE A 238 -7.38 -5.41 12.49
C ILE A 238 -6.19 -4.96 11.66
N GLY A 239 -6.31 -5.13 10.35
CA GLY A 239 -5.73 -4.22 9.38
C GLY A 239 -4.21 -4.19 9.35
N LEU A 240 -3.71 -3.22 8.60
CA LEU A 240 -2.29 -3.03 8.39
C LEU A 240 -1.60 -2.56 9.69
N PRO A 241 -0.46 -3.18 10.08
CA PRO A 241 0.35 -2.73 11.22
C PRO A 241 0.96 -1.35 10.99
N ASP A 242 1.55 -0.75 12.03
CA ASP A 242 2.23 0.55 12.02
C ASP A 242 3.55 0.51 11.23
N ILE A 243 3.45 0.20 9.96
CA ILE A 243 4.53 0.15 8.97
C ILE A 243 4.26 1.18 7.88
N SER A 244 5.34 1.65 7.26
CA SER A 244 5.33 2.25 5.93
C SER A 244 5.54 1.12 4.92
N PRO A 245 4.48 0.63 4.24
CA PRO A 245 4.59 -0.48 3.30
C PRO A 245 5.60 -0.20 2.20
N ARG A 246 6.35 -1.23 1.82
CA ARG A 246 7.32 -1.18 0.72
C ARG A 246 7.12 -2.32 -0.27
N ALA A 247 6.59 -3.44 0.21
CA ALA A 247 6.38 -4.62 -0.60
C ALA A 247 5.04 -5.29 -0.29
N ILE A 248 4.43 -5.86 -1.31
CA ILE A 248 3.32 -6.80 -1.24
C ILE A 248 3.59 -7.98 -2.17
N GLU A 249 3.07 -9.15 -1.82
CA GLU A 249 3.17 -10.35 -2.66
C GLU A 249 2.02 -11.30 -2.35
N PHE A 250 1.36 -11.81 -3.39
CA PHE A 250 0.37 -12.87 -3.23
C PHE A 250 1.03 -14.24 -3.16
N GLN A 251 0.54 -15.08 -2.26
CA GLN A 251 0.84 -16.49 -2.22
C GLN A 251 -0.45 -17.28 -2.09
N GLY A 252 -0.92 -17.85 -3.20
CA GLY A 252 -2.30 -18.35 -3.26
C GLY A 252 -3.27 -17.18 -3.06
N ASP A 253 -4.18 -17.32 -2.09
CA ASP A 253 -5.17 -16.30 -1.74
C ASP A 253 -4.70 -15.36 -0.60
N ASP A 254 -3.47 -15.58 -0.10
CA ASP A 254 -2.92 -14.81 1.02
C ASP A 254 -2.07 -13.64 0.51
N LEU A 255 -2.32 -12.45 1.03
CA LEU A 255 -1.54 -11.25 0.73
C LEU A 255 -0.51 -10.99 1.85
N TRP A 256 0.76 -11.10 1.50
CA TRP A 256 1.85 -10.67 2.36
C TRP A 256 2.13 -9.20 2.15
N ILE A 257 2.38 -8.48 3.25
CA ILE A 257 2.67 -7.06 3.23
C ILE A 257 3.89 -6.79 4.12
N GLY A 258 4.95 -6.31 3.49
CA GLY A 258 6.21 -5.95 4.11
C GLY A 258 6.44 -4.45 4.05
N GLY A 259 7.13 -3.90 5.03
CA GLY A 259 7.44 -2.48 5.06
C GLY A 259 8.46 -2.14 6.12
N VAL A 260 8.63 -0.85 6.38
CA VAL A 260 9.52 -0.33 7.43
C VAL A 260 8.67 0.13 8.61
N GLY A 261 8.90 -0.44 9.79
CA GLY A 261 8.12 -0.15 10.99
C GLY A 261 8.50 1.12 11.74
N ASP A 262 7.54 1.78 12.40
CA ASP A 262 7.85 2.71 13.50
C ASP A 262 8.26 1.88 14.73
N ARG A 263 9.43 2.18 15.30
CA ARG A 263 9.99 1.49 16.49
C ARG A 263 9.12 1.59 17.74
N ARG A 264 8.07 2.42 17.73
CA ARG A 264 7.18 2.68 18.87
C ARG A 264 5.84 1.93 18.81
N GLY A 265 5.47 1.39 17.64
CA GLY A 265 4.17 0.76 17.40
C GLY A 265 4.26 -0.76 17.22
N ILE A 266 3.16 -1.32 16.71
CA ILE A 266 3.12 -2.71 16.26
C ILE A 266 3.56 -2.69 14.81
N SER A 267 4.86 -2.90 14.60
CA SER A 267 5.43 -3.10 13.28
C SER A 267 5.40 -4.59 12.91
N GLY A 268 5.91 -4.93 11.73
CA GLY A 268 6.15 -6.30 11.34
C GLY A 268 5.76 -6.57 9.91
N ILE A 269 5.99 -7.80 9.48
CA ILE A 269 5.44 -8.33 8.23
C ILE A 269 4.00 -8.74 8.52
N ALA A 270 3.04 -8.29 7.72
CA ALA A 270 1.64 -8.69 7.83
C ALA A 270 1.33 -9.80 6.83
N LEU A 271 0.49 -10.73 7.27
CA LEU A 271 -0.16 -11.73 6.44
C LEU A 271 -1.66 -11.50 6.57
N TRP A 272 -2.30 -11.26 5.43
CA TRP A 272 -3.74 -11.10 5.33
C TRP A 272 -4.29 -12.13 4.36
N PRO A 273 -4.94 -13.20 4.87
CA PRO A 273 -5.78 -14.04 4.02
C PRO A 273 -6.84 -13.13 3.39
N TYR A 274 -6.81 -12.98 2.07
CA TYR A 274 -7.49 -11.87 1.41
C TYR A 274 -8.99 -11.86 1.73
N ASN A 275 -9.51 -10.68 2.09
CA ASN A 275 -10.89 -10.48 2.57
C ASN A 275 -11.28 -11.24 3.85
N SER A 276 -10.32 -11.77 4.61
CA SER A 276 -10.59 -12.35 5.93
C SER A 276 -10.54 -11.32 7.05
N ALA A 277 -11.11 -11.68 8.20
CA ALA A 277 -11.00 -10.91 9.43
C ALA A 277 -9.68 -11.13 10.18
N GLU A 278 -8.88 -12.11 9.76
CA GLU A 278 -7.79 -12.68 10.54
C GLU A 278 -6.45 -12.17 10.02
N TRP A 279 -5.94 -11.11 10.66
CA TRP A 279 -4.61 -10.58 10.35
C TRP A 279 -3.55 -11.22 11.24
N GLU A 280 -2.46 -11.67 10.63
CA GLU A 280 -1.29 -12.19 11.34
C GLU A 280 -0.08 -11.28 11.16
N TYR A 281 0.75 -11.15 12.21
CA TYR A 281 1.93 -10.28 12.21
C TYR A 281 3.18 -11.02 12.65
N PHE A 282 4.24 -10.91 11.85
CA PHE A 282 5.55 -11.47 12.13
C PHE A 282 6.51 -10.34 12.52
N GLN A 283 6.83 -10.29 13.81
CA GLN A 283 7.69 -9.26 14.41
C GLN A 283 9.07 -9.83 14.72
N ALA A 284 10.13 -9.18 14.25
CA ALA A 284 11.51 -9.64 14.47
C ALA A 284 11.86 -9.69 15.96
N LYS A 285 11.34 -8.75 16.76
CA LYS A 285 11.52 -8.75 18.24
C LYS A 285 10.88 -9.95 18.94
N ARG A 286 9.91 -10.64 18.30
CA ARG A 286 9.16 -11.78 18.86
C ARG A 286 9.58 -13.12 18.26
N ILE A 287 10.16 -13.12 17.06
CA ILE A 287 10.53 -14.33 16.33
C ILE A 287 12.05 -14.44 16.30
N ALA A 288 12.61 -15.35 17.11
CA ALA A 288 14.07 -15.50 17.26
C ALA A 288 14.83 -15.79 15.95
N ARG A 289 14.15 -16.36 14.95
CA ARG A 289 14.72 -16.67 13.63
C ARG A 289 14.33 -15.67 12.54
N LEU A 290 13.70 -14.55 12.88
CA LEU A 290 13.45 -13.44 11.96
C LEU A 290 14.40 -12.30 12.34
N PRO A 291 15.51 -12.09 11.61
CA PRO A 291 16.54 -11.14 12.01
C PRO A 291 16.10 -9.68 11.83
N SER A 292 15.21 -9.44 10.87
CA SER A 292 14.60 -8.13 10.61
C SER A 292 13.22 -8.31 9.98
N ASP A 293 12.32 -7.42 10.35
CA ASP A 293 10.97 -7.27 9.81
C ASP A 293 10.83 -6.01 8.94
N ASN A 294 11.94 -5.32 8.65
CA ASN A 294 12.00 -4.27 7.63
C ASN A 294 12.17 -4.89 6.24
N VAL A 295 11.09 -5.01 5.49
CA VAL A 295 11.06 -5.71 4.19
C VAL A 295 10.94 -4.72 3.05
N PHE A 296 11.73 -4.92 1.98
CA PHE A 296 11.78 -4.05 0.79
C PHE A 296 11.25 -4.71 -0.49
N SER A 297 11.28 -6.04 -0.56
CA SER A 297 10.73 -6.84 -1.66
C SER A 297 10.42 -8.24 -1.16
N MET A 298 9.46 -8.90 -1.79
CA MET A 298 9.04 -10.26 -1.47
C MET A 298 8.85 -11.05 -2.77
N LEU A 299 8.98 -12.37 -2.68
CA LEU A 299 8.81 -13.25 -3.83
C LEU A 299 8.28 -14.61 -3.36
N ALA A 300 7.08 -14.97 -3.83
CA ALA A 300 6.50 -16.27 -3.56
C ALA A 300 7.09 -17.36 -4.48
N ASP A 301 7.29 -18.56 -3.94
CA ASP A 301 7.79 -19.74 -4.65
C ASP A 301 7.16 -21.01 -4.06
N GLY A 302 6.04 -21.45 -4.65
CA GLY A 302 5.27 -22.58 -4.13
C GLY A 302 4.80 -22.36 -2.69
N ASP A 303 5.12 -23.29 -1.79
CA ASP A 303 4.77 -23.25 -0.35
C ASP A 303 5.79 -22.43 0.48
N SER A 304 6.51 -21.51 -0.15
CA SER A 304 7.53 -20.69 0.47
C SER A 304 7.47 -19.26 0.00
N ILE A 305 7.91 -18.34 0.85
CA ILE A 305 8.03 -16.94 0.50
C ILE A 305 9.38 -16.40 0.96
N TRP A 306 10.02 -15.64 0.08
CA TRP A 306 11.31 -15.01 0.31
C TRP A 306 11.12 -13.52 0.60
N PHE A 307 11.88 -13.01 1.55
CA PHE A 307 11.86 -11.61 1.98
C PHE A 307 13.24 -11.00 1.80
N ALA A 308 13.33 -9.92 1.02
CA ALA A 308 14.49 -9.03 1.00
C ALA A 308 14.34 -7.96 2.09
N SER A 309 15.34 -7.85 2.97
CA SER A 309 15.31 -6.94 4.11
C SER A 309 16.58 -6.11 4.24
N ASP A 310 16.64 -5.27 5.28
CA ASP A 310 17.87 -4.58 5.71
C ASP A 310 18.86 -5.50 6.45
N PHE A 311 18.51 -6.77 6.64
CA PHE A 311 19.36 -7.78 7.29
C PHE A 311 19.49 -9.06 6.45
N GLY A 312 19.47 -8.94 5.13
CA GLY A 312 19.71 -10.01 4.18
C GLY A 312 18.43 -10.58 3.58
N VAL A 313 18.43 -11.88 3.31
CA VAL A 313 17.28 -12.61 2.79
C VAL A 313 16.75 -13.57 3.86
N SER A 314 15.45 -13.51 4.10
CA SER A 314 14.74 -14.49 4.96
C SER A 314 13.83 -15.35 4.09
N LEU A 315 13.74 -16.64 4.39
CA LEU A 315 12.84 -17.60 3.77
C LEU A 315 11.87 -18.09 4.85
N PHE A 316 10.59 -18.01 4.56
CA PHE A 316 9.53 -18.63 5.37
C PHE A 316 8.94 -19.83 4.63
N GLU A 317 8.93 -20.98 5.28
CA GLU A 317 8.40 -22.24 4.76
C GLU A 317 7.12 -22.61 5.54
N TYR A 318 5.98 -22.71 4.86
CA TYR A 318 4.67 -22.93 5.50
C TYR A 318 4.59 -24.26 6.22
N GLY A 319 5.13 -25.32 5.60
CA GLY A 319 5.03 -26.68 6.13
C GLY A 319 5.66 -26.85 7.53
N ASP A 320 6.76 -26.14 7.78
CA ASP A 320 7.54 -26.26 9.02
C ASP A 320 7.38 -25.04 9.95
N LEU A 321 6.63 -24.01 9.52
CA LEU A 321 6.51 -22.69 10.19
C LEU A 321 7.89 -22.16 10.62
N ASN A 322 8.87 -22.27 9.73
CA ASN A 322 10.26 -22.05 10.04
C ASN A 322 10.86 -20.94 9.18
N TRP A 323 11.84 -20.24 9.77
CA TRP A 323 12.59 -19.18 9.14
C TRP A 323 14.04 -19.61 8.90
N LYS A 324 14.51 -19.37 7.68
CA LYS A 324 15.91 -19.55 7.29
C LYS A 324 16.47 -18.24 6.75
N ASN A 325 17.68 -17.89 7.16
CA ASN A 325 18.25 -16.57 6.89
C ASN A 325 19.60 -16.66 6.19
N TYR A 326 19.83 -15.67 5.34
CA TYR A 326 21.06 -15.47 4.60
C TYR A 326 21.48 -14.02 4.81
N SER A 327 22.73 -13.82 5.22
CA SER A 327 23.31 -12.50 5.45
C SER A 327 24.76 -12.48 4.99
N THR A 328 25.44 -11.36 5.23
CA THR A 328 26.90 -11.25 5.07
C THR A 328 27.68 -12.30 5.86
N ARG A 329 27.12 -12.86 6.94
CA ARG A 329 27.73 -13.97 7.72
C ARG A 329 27.81 -15.25 6.90
N GLU A 330 26.79 -15.55 6.11
CA GLU A 330 26.72 -16.68 5.20
C GLU A 330 27.45 -16.39 3.88
N GLY A 331 27.85 -15.13 3.66
CA GLY A 331 28.68 -14.70 2.54
C GLY A 331 27.98 -13.82 1.51
N MET A 332 26.82 -13.24 1.84
CA MET A 332 26.12 -12.32 0.94
C MET A 332 26.97 -11.10 0.64
N ALA A 333 26.74 -10.48 -0.53
CA ALA A 333 27.44 -9.27 -0.94
C ALA A 333 27.17 -8.10 0.01
N SER A 334 25.92 -7.92 0.46
CA SER A 334 25.52 -6.94 1.48
C SER A 334 24.26 -7.44 2.20
N ASN A 335 23.98 -6.85 3.38
CA ASN A 335 22.76 -7.14 4.14
C ASN A 335 21.57 -6.34 3.61
N GLU A 336 21.79 -5.20 2.96
CA GLU A 336 20.72 -4.39 2.39
C GLU A 336 20.31 -4.97 1.03
N VAL A 337 19.22 -5.74 1.03
CA VAL A 337 18.69 -6.41 -0.16
C VAL A 337 17.50 -5.60 -0.69
N ASN A 338 17.59 -5.15 -1.93
CA ASN A 338 16.60 -4.28 -2.55
C ASN A 338 15.51 -5.06 -3.28
N ASP A 339 15.86 -6.20 -3.87
CA ASP A 339 14.95 -6.98 -4.72
C ASP A 339 15.38 -8.45 -4.88
N LEU A 340 14.43 -9.29 -5.29
CA LEU A 340 14.61 -10.72 -5.49
C LEU A 340 14.09 -11.16 -6.86
N ALA A 341 14.73 -12.17 -7.44
CA ALA A 341 14.21 -12.85 -8.63
C ALA A 341 14.62 -14.31 -8.66
N ILE A 342 13.72 -15.21 -9.05
CA ILE A 342 14.03 -16.62 -9.27
C ILE A 342 14.25 -16.84 -10.77
N VAL A 343 15.37 -17.47 -11.11
CA VAL A 343 15.68 -17.88 -12.48
C VAL A 343 16.33 -19.26 -12.45
N ASN A 344 15.68 -20.23 -13.07
CA ASN A 344 16.05 -21.65 -13.00
C ASN A 344 16.18 -22.09 -11.53
N ASP A 345 17.27 -22.77 -11.17
CA ASP A 345 17.51 -23.32 -9.81
C ASP A 345 18.09 -22.30 -8.82
N TYR A 346 17.98 -20.99 -9.09
CA TYR A 346 18.62 -19.95 -8.29
C TYR A 346 17.68 -18.79 -7.96
N LEU A 347 17.68 -18.42 -6.68
CA LEU A 347 17.23 -17.11 -6.24
C LEU A 347 18.39 -16.12 -6.37
N TYR A 348 18.14 -15.01 -7.05
CA TYR A 348 19.03 -13.87 -7.16
C TYR A 348 18.57 -12.78 -6.20
N ALA A 349 19.53 -12.20 -5.46
CA ALA A 349 19.31 -11.09 -4.55
C ALA A 349 20.07 -9.86 -5.02
N ALA A 350 19.33 -8.78 -5.30
CA ALA A 350 19.86 -7.47 -5.63
C ALA A 350 20.26 -6.77 -4.33
N THR A 351 21.53 -6.40 -4.18
CA THR A 351 22.04 -5.83 -2.93
C THR A 351 22.73 -4.49 -3.17
N GLN A 352 22.96 -3.73 -2.10
CA GLN A 352 23.71 -2.47 -2.16
C GLN A 352 25.20 -2.64 -2.56
N GLN A 353 25.73 -3.87 -2.56
CA GLN A 353 27.14 -4.14 -2.92
C GLN A 353 27.31 -5.19 -4.02
N GLY A 354 26.24 -5.47 -4.79
CA GLY A 354 26.28 -6.39 -5.93
C GLY A 354 25.14 -7.39 -5.94
N ILE A 355 25.40 -8.56 -6.55
CA ILE A 355 24.43 -9.65 -6.65
C ILE A 355 24.89 -10.82 -5.80
N SER A 356 23.98 -11.36 -4.99
CA SER A 356 24.14 -12.68 -4.35
C SER A 356 23.19 -13.67 -5.01
N ARG A 357 23.54 -14.97 -5.02
CA ARG A 357 22.61 -16.01 -5.47
C ARG A 357 22.55 -17.17 -4.50
N ILE A 358 21.37 -17.75 -4.32
CA ILE A 358 21.12 -18.90 -3.46
C ILE A 358 20.62 -20.04 -4.35
N SER A 359 21.26 -21.19 -4.28
CA SER A 359 20.79 -22.40 -4.98
C SER A 359 19.51 -22.89 -4.30
N LEU A 360 18.41 -22.98 -5.05
CA LEU A 360 17.13 -23.50 -4.55
C LEU A 360 17.22 -25.01 -4.26
N LEU A 361 18.07 -25.74 -4.98
CA LEU A 361 18.29 -27.18 -4.77
C LEU A 361 19.06 -27.52 -3.49
N THR A 362 20.06 -26.72 -3.14
CA THR A 362 20.96 -27.02 -2.00
C THR A 362 20.79 -26.08 -0.82
N GLY A 363 20.11 -24.94 -1.03
CA GLY A 363 20.01 -23.85 -0.08
C GLY A 363 21.34 -23.14 0.19
N ASN A 364 22.39 -23.39 -0.60
CA ASN A 364 23.70 -22.77 -0.41
C ASN A 364 23.79 -21.42 -1.10
N LEU A 365 24.42 -20.47 -0.40
CA LEU A 365 24.77 -19.18 -0.97
C LEU A 365 26.02 -19.31 -1.85
N GLU A 366 25.97 -18.73 -3.05
CA GLU A 366 27.08 -18.66 -3.97
C GLU A 366 27.46 -17.21 -4.30
N LYS A 367 28.76 -16.90 -4.22
CA LYS A 367 29.25 -15.56 -4.57
C LYS A 367 29.31 -15.37 -6.08
N THR A 368 28.86 -14.22 -6.54
CA THR A 368 29.05 -13.78 -7.93
C THR A 368 30.54 -13.65 -8.23
N LYS A 369 31.02 -14.36 -9.26
CA LYS A 369 32.43 -14.29 -9.71
C LYS A 369 32.71 -13.09 -10.60
N ASP A 370 31.66 -12.46 -11.12
CA ASP A 370 31.76 -11.32 -12.01
C ASP A 370 32.16 -10.06 -11.24
N LYS A 371 33.38 -9.60 -11.52
CA LYS A 371 33.98 -8.44 -10.86
C LYS A 371 33.26 -7.13 -11.16
N ARG A 372 32.40 -7.08 -12.19
CA ARG A 372 31.62 -5.88 -12.53
C ARG A 372 30.59 -5.53 -11.45
N PHE A 373 30.15 -6.51 -10.66
CA PHE A 373 29.18 -6.32 -9.58
C PHE A 373 29.81 -5.98 -8.22
N ILE A 374 31.13 -5.89 -8.11
CA ILE A 374 31.78 -5.53 -6.85
C ILE A 374 31.50 -4.05 -6.57
N ASN A 375 30.91 -3.75 -5.39
CA ASN A 375 30.51 -2.41 -4.98
C ASN A 375 29.59 -1.73 -6.01
N LEU A 376 28.69 -2.51 -6.60
CA LEU A 376 27.68 -2.03 -7.54
C LEU A 376 26.29 -2.24 -6.93
N PRO A 377 25.63 -1.18 -6.44
CA PRO A 377 24.23 -1.23 -6.07
C PRO A 377 23.37 -1.77 -7.23
N VAL A 378 22.62 -2.82 -6.95
CA VAL A 378 21.59 -3.38 -7.83
C VAL A 378 20.25 -3.12 -7.18
N TYR A 379 19.33 -2.48 -7.89
CA TYR A 379 18.08 -1.96 -7.32
C TYR A 379 16.89 -2.85 -7.62
N ARG A 380 16.77 -3.32 -8.87
CA ARG A 380 15.63 -4.12 -9.34
C ARG A 380 16.06 -5.18 -10.33
N PHE A 381 15.32 -6.28 -10.31
CA PHE A 381 15.36 -7.30 -11.33
C PHE A 381 14.05 -7.34 -12.12
N ALA A 382 14.12 -7.79 -13.36
CA ALA A 382 12.94 -8.16 -14.13
C ALA A 382 13.26 -9.40 -14.97
N LEU A 383 12.39 -10.40 -14.91
CA LEU A 383 12.54 -11.63 -15.67
C LEU A 383 11.75 -11.55 -16.98
N GLN A 384 12.46 -11.77 -18.09
CA GLN A 384 11.87 -11.87 -19.41
C GLN A 384 12.19 -13.23 -20.00
N SER A 385 11.22 -14.14 -20.02
CA SER A 385 11.45 -15.56 -20.30
C SER A 385 12.59 -16.08 -19.40
N ASP A 386 13.75 -16.45 -19.95
CA ASP A 386 14.92 -16.92 -19.18
C ASP A 386 16.04 -15.85 -19.02
N THR A 387 15.80 -14.63 -19.53
CA THR A 387 16.76 -13.51 -19.43
C THR A 387 16.44 -12.66 -18.21
N LEU A 388 17.41 -12.54 -17.31
CA LEU A 388 17.27 -11.69 -16.12
C LEU A 388 17.86 -10.31 -16.40
N TRP A 389 17.02 -9.27 -16.37
CA TRP A 389 17.45 -7.88 -16.46
C TRP A 389 17.70 -7.32 -15.07
N ALA A 390 18.72 -6.47 -14.94
CA ALA A 390 19.11 -5.83 -13.69
C ALA A 390 19.29 -4.32 -13.89
N GLY A 391 18.53 -3.56 -13.10
CA GLY A 391 18.72 -2.13 -12.93
C GLY A 391 19.79 -1.86 -11.88
N THR A 392 20.81 -1.09 -12.23
CA THR A 392 21.96 -0.80 -11.35
C THR A 392 22.28 0.68 -11.31
N SER A 393 23.08 1.09 -10.33
CA SER A 393 23.66 2.45 -10.25
C SER A 393 24.68 2.77 -11.34
N ARG A 394 24.96 1.85 -12.28
CA ARG A 394 25.83 2.07 -13.45
C ARG A 394 25.19 1.67 -14.77
N GLY A 395 23.85 1.65 -14.83
CA GLY A 395 23.10 1.30 -16.04
C GLY A 395 22.52 -0.11 -16.02
N ILE A 396 22.28 -0.64 -17.23
CA ILE A 396 21.54 -1.89 -17.44
C ILE A 396 22.49 -3.06 -17.59
N PHE A 397 22.22 -4.14 -16.87
CA PHE A 397 22.84 -5.44 -17.09
C PHE A 397 21.77 -6.48 -17.44
N ARG A 398 22.13 -7.48 -18.25
CA ARG A 398 21.29 -8.67 -18.42
C ARG A 398 22.09 -9.94 -18.28
N ARG A 399 21.49 -10.96 -17.69
CA ARG A 399 22.04 -12.32 -17.61
C ARG A 399 21.46 -13.15 -18.75
N LEU A 400 22.34 -13.65 -19.60
CA LEU A 400 21.94 -14.47 -20.74
C LEU A 400 21.53 -15.88 -20.29
N PRO A 401 20.48 -16.46 -20.88
CA PRO A 401 19.99 -17.78 -20.51
C PRO A 401 21.00 -18.89 -20.82
N ASP A 402 21.63 -18.83 -21.99
CA ASP A 402 22.50 -19.90 -22.50
C ASP A 402 23.81 -20.04 -21.71
N THR A 403 24.43 -18.90 -21.35
CA THR A 403 25.76 -18.88 -20.71
C THR A 403 25.70 -18.64 -19.21
N SER A 404 24.56 -18.15 -18.69
CA SER A 404 24.45 -17.60 -17.34
C SER A 404 25.41 -16.44 -17.05
N GLU A 405 26.01 -15.85 -18.09
CA GLU A 405 26.91 -14.71 -17.96
C GLU A 405 26.12 -13.41 -17.99
N TRP A 406 26.62 -12.42 -17.25
CA TRP A 406 26.10 -11.07 -17.30
C TRP A 406 26.76 -10.30 -18.45
N GLU A 407 26.00 -9.39 -19.07
CA GLU A 407 26.55 -8.41 -19.97
C GLU A 407 25.96 -7.04 -19.71
N PHE A 408 26.79 -6.02 -19.97
CA PHE A 408 26.34 -4.63 -19.91
C PHE A 408 25.58 -4.30 -21.19
N VAL A 409 24.41 -3.70 -21.05
CA VAL A 409 23.58 -3.28 -22.18
C VAL A 409 23.69 -1.77 -22.34
N PRO A 410 24.41 -1.28 -23.37
CA PRO A 410 24.49 0.14 -23.63
C PRO A 410 23.13 0.66 -24.10
N SER A 411 22.52 1.52 -23.29
CA SER A 411 21.33 2.28 -23.70
C SER A 411 21.69 3.11 -24.93
N ARG A 412 21.01 2.84 -26.06
CA ARG A 412 21.09 3.66 -27.29
C ARG A 412 20.01 4.75 -27.31
N ALA A 413 19.34 4.93 -26.19
CA ALA A 413 18.29 5.90 -26.02
C ALA A 413 18.88 7.32 -25.86
N SER A 414 18.02 8.33 -25.98
CA SER A 414 18.42 9.74 -25.83
C SER A 414 18.83 10.09 -24.39
N ILE A 415 18.56 9.20 -23.44
CA ILE A 415 18.86 9.34 -22.02
C ILE A 415 20.16 8.58 -21.74
N GLN A 416 21.18 9.27 -21.22
CA GLN A 416 22.38 8.61 -20.70
C GLN A 416 22.04 8.02 -19.34
N ASP A 417 21.59 6.77 -19.34
CA ASP A 417 21.15 6.07 -18.14
C ASP A 417 22.35 5.74 -17.23
N LEU A 418 22.62 6.61 -16.26
CA LEU A 418 23.64 6.36 -15.24
C LEU A 418 23.10 5.45 -14.14
N GLU A 419 21.83 5.59 -13.77
CA GLU A 419 21.21 4.88 -12.66
C GLU A 419 19.81 4.39 -13.05
N ILE A 420 19.63 3.07 -13.09
CA ILE A 420 18.35 2.42 -13.42
C ILE A 420 17.70 1.96 -12.12
N THR A 421 16.66 2.67 -11.69
CA THR A 421 16.00 2.41 -10.41
C THR A 421 14.85 1.42 -10.51
N ALA A 422 14.24 1.28 -11.69
CA ALA A 422 13.19 0.30 -11.93
C ALA A 422 13.30 -0.36 -13.32
N VAL A 423 12.86 -1.61 -13.38
CA VAL A 423 12.81 -2.42 -14.60
C VAL A 423 11.49 -3.19 -14.61
N GLY A 424 10.79 -3.18 -15.74
CA GLY A 424 9.57 -3.95 -15.95
C GLY A 424 9.57 -4.61 -17.33
N THR A 425 8.94 -5.77 -17.46
CA THR A 425 8.96 -6.57 -18.69
C THR A 425 7.57 -7.07 -19.04
N PHE A 426 7.25 -7.09 -20.34
CA PHE A 426 6.06 -7.75 -20.88
C PHE A 426 6.37 -8.28 -22.27
N GLU A 427 6.32 -9.59 -22.47
CA GLU A 427 6.73 -10.26 -23.71
C GLU A 427 8.14 -9.79 -24.18
N ASP A 428 8.22 -9.03 -25.28
CA ASP A 428 9.46 -8.51 -25.86
C ASP A 428 9.76 -7.05 -25.51
N GLU A 429 8.93 -6.44 -24.65
CA GLU A 429 9.11 -5.08 -24.16
C GLU A 429 9.84 -5.08 -22.83
N ILE A 430 10.92 -4.30 -22.76
CA ILE A 430 11.63 -4.06 -21.51
C ILE A 430 11.61 -2.56 -21.24
N TRP A 431 11.02 -2.19 -20.12
CA TRP A 431 10.89 -0.83 -19.66
C TRP A 431 11.91 -0.57 -18.55
N PHE A 432 12.60 0.56 -18.65
CA PHE A 432 13.59 1.01 -17.70
C PHE A 432 13.23 2.41 -17.22
N ALA A 433 13.30 2.63 -15.91
CA ALA A 433 13.25 3.97 -15.36
C ALA A 433 14.60 4.37 -14.80
N SER A 434 14.99 5.61 -15.08
CA SER A 434 16.22 6.23 -14.60
C SER A 434 15.92 7.62 -14.06
N THR A 435 16.92 8.25 -13.44
CA THR A 435 16.82 9.68 -13.07
C THR A 435 16.56 10.60 -14.27
N GLY A 436 16.81 10.12 -15.50
CA GLY A 436 16.56 10.83 -16.75
C GLY A 436 15.22 10.51 -17.43
N GLY A 437 14.32 9.79 -16.77
CA GLY A 437 12.99 9.46 -17.28
C GLY A 437 12.80 7.97 -17.55
N VAL A 438 11.84 7.63 -18.41
CA VAL A 438 11.51 6.23 -18.76
C VAL A 438 11.95 5.93 -20.19
N THR A 439 12.43 4.71 -20.41
CA THR A 439 12.84 4.20 -21.72
C THR A 439 12.27 2.81 -21.95
N LEU A 440 11.78 2.56 -23.17
CA LEU A 440 11.33 1.27 -23.68
C LEU A 440 12.37 0.71 -24.64
N TYR A 441 12.76 -0.54 -24.44
CA TYR A 441 13.49 -1.37 -25.38
C TYR A 441 12.58 -2.46 -25.94
N GLU A 442 12.36 -2.42 -27.26
CA GLU A 442 11.68 -3.48 -28.00
C GLU A 442 12.72 -4.49 -28.53
N GLN A 443 12.79 -5.67 -27.91
CA GLN A 443 13.83 -6.65 -28.23
C GLN A 443 13.72 -7.21 -29.64
N LYS A 444 12.49 -7.51 -30.11
CA LYS A 444 12.25 -8.05 -31.47
C LYS A 444 12.74 -7.13 -32.58
N SER A 445 12.61 -5.83 -32.40
CA SER A 445 12.94 -4.82 -33.41
C SER A 445 14.31 -4.16 -33.19
N ASP A 446 14.98 -4.46 -32.07
CA ASP A 446 16.18 -3.77 -31.55
C ASP A 446 16.01 -2.24 -31.51
N LYS A 447 14.82 -1.78 -31.11
CA LYS A 447 14.48 -0.35 -31.05
C LYS A 447 14.39 0.16 -29.63
N TRP A 448 14.85 1.39 -29.47
CA TRP A 448 14.79 2.15 -28.22
C TRP A 448 13.87 3.35 -28.40
N GLN A 449 12.94 3.52 -27.48
CA GLN A 449 12.07 4.68 -27.38
C GLN A 449 12.26 5.31 -25.99
N SER A 450 12.48 6.62 -25.94
CA SER A 450 12.63 7.35 -24.67
C SER A 450 11.48 8.31 -24.44
N PHE A 451 11.14 8.53 -23.17
CA PHE A 451 10.17 9.50 -22.69
C PHE A 451 10.87 10.55 -21.79
N PRO A 452 11.82 11.34 -22.33
CA PRO A 452 12.65 12.26 -21.53
C PRO A 452 11.86 13.41 -20.90
N GLN A 453 10.65 13.70 -21.40
CA GLN A 453 9.77 14.70 -20.79
C GLN A 453 9.45 14.40 -19.32
N LEU A 454 9.41 13.11 -18.95
CA LEU A 454 9.17 12.68 -17.58
C LEU A 454 10.24 13.19 -16.61
N ALA A 455 11.48 13.35 -17.06
CA ALA A 455 12.57 13.88 -16.23
C ALA A 455 12.35 15.34 -15.79
N PHE A 456 11.52 16.08 -16.51
CA PHE A 456 11.21 17.48 -16.20
C PHE A 456 9.88 17.65 -15.47
N GLU A 457 8.95 16.70 -15.66
CA GLU A 457 7.58 16.78 -15.13
C GLU A 457 7.41 15.94 -13.84
N ILE A 458 8.25 14.93 -13.63
CA ILE A 458 8.14 13.96 -12.55
C ILE A 458 9.46 13.90 -11.78
N SER A 459 9.39 14.07 -10.47
CA SER A 459 10.60 14.00 -9.65
C SER A 459 10.99 12.53 -9.41
N PRO A 460 12.24 12.13 -9.68
CA PRO A 460 12.73 10.82 -9.27
C PRO A 460 12.78 10.72 -7.73
N PRO A 461 12.84 9.50 -7.16
CA PRO A 461 13.00 8.19 -7.81
C PRO A 461 11.75 7.63 -8.51
N TYR A 462 12.01 6.69 -9.42
CA TYR A 462 11.01 5.79 -9.99
C TYR A 462 11.21 4.41 -9.34
N ASN A 463 10.23 3.95 -8.58
CA ASN A 463 10.42 2.89 -7.59
C ASN A 463 10.06 1.49 -8.11
N ASP A 464 9.14 1.41 -9.06
CA ASP A 464 8.72 0.15 -9.70
C ASP A 464 8.06 0.40 -11.07
N ILE A 465 8.09 -0.60 -11.95
CA ILE A 465 7.42 -0.60 -13.25
C ILE A 465 6.68 -1.93 -13.45
N LYS A 466 5.40 -1.88 -13.79
CA LYS A 466 4.61 -3.04 -14.21
C LYS A 466 3.99 -2.80 -15.57
N VAL A 467 4.05 -3.79 -16.45
CA VAL A 467 3.67 -3.65 -17.86
C VAL A 467 2.74 -4.79 -18.24
N ASN A 468 1.68 -4.49 -18.98
CA ASN A 468 0.81 -5.46 -19.60
C ASN A 468 0.58 -5.11 -21.08
N GLU A 469 -0.32 -5.82 -21.75
CA GLU A 469 -0.63 -5.61 -23.18
C GLU A 469 -1.07 -4.18 -23.50
N SER A 470 -1.79 -3.53 -22.59
CA SER A 470 -2.47 -2.24 -22.82
C SER A 470 -1.77 -1.03 -22.20
N ALA A 471 -1.00 -1.24 -21.13
CA ALA A 471 -0.47 -0.17 -20.32
C ALA A 471 0.91 -0.48 -19.73
N ALA A 472 1.66 0.59 -19.43
CA ALA A 472 2.82 0.54 -18.55
C ALA A 472 2.57 1.45 -17.34
N TRP A 473 2.70 0.91 -16.14
CA TRP A 473 2.50 1.59 -14.88
C TRP A 473 3.85 1.84 -14.21
N VAL A 474 4.03 3.04 -13.65
CA VAL A 474 5.28 3.44 -13.01
C VAL A 474 4.98 4.08 -11.66
N ALA A 475 5.51 3.49 -10.59
CA ALA A 475 5.45 4.04 -9.25
C ALA A 475 6.54 5.09 -9.07
N THR A 476 6.19 6.26 -8.54
CA THR A 476 7.10 7.39 -8.34
C THR A 476 6.85 8.07 -7.00
N ASP A 477 7.74 8.97 -6.59
CA ASP A 477 7.55 9.82 -5.41
C ASP A 477 6.56 10.98 -5.64
N THR A 478 6.08 11.16 -6.88
CA THR A 478 5.12 12.22 -7.27
C THR A 478 3.70 11.67 -7.46
N GLY A 479 3.52 10.35 -7.47
CA GLY A 479 2.26 9.66 -7.74
C GLY A 479 2.44 8.44 -8.64
N LEU A 480 1.32 7.90 -9.11
CA LEU A 480 1.28 6.75 -10.01
C LEU A 480 1.14 7.23 -11.46
N LEU A 481 2.05 6.80 -12.33
CA LEU A 481 1.96 7.06 -13.77
C LEU A 481 1.38 5.86 -14.51
N LYS A 482 0.47 6.13 -15.44
CA LYS A 482 -0.03 5.17 -16.44
C LYS A 482 0.32 5.65 -17.83
N TYR A 483 1.00 4.83 -18.60
CA TYR A 483 1.12 5.00 -20.03
C TYR A 483 0.07 4.16 -20.73
N ASP A 484 -0.86 4.81 -21.40
CA ASP A 484 -1.81 4.13 -22.29
C ASP A 484 -1.11 3.87 -23.63
N LYS A 485 -0.87 2.59 -23.96
CA LYS A 485 -0.16 2.20 -25.18
C LYS A 485 -0.97 2.48 -26.45
N GLN A 486 -2.30 2.41 -26.37
CA GLN A 486 -3.18 2.61 -27.52
C GLN A 486 -3.27 4.10 -27.88
N ARG A 487 -3.44 4.95 -26.87
CA ARG A 487 -3.61 6.40 -27.03
C ARG A 487 -2.28 7.16 -26.97
N ASN A 488 -1.21 6.47 -26.58
CA ASN A 488 0.16 6.98 -26.61
C ASN A 488 0.32 8.25 -25.76
N TYR A 489 -0.17 8.22 -24.51
CA TYR A 489 -0.03 9.32 -23.55
C TYR A 489 0.18 8.82 -22.12
N TRP A 490 0.75 9.69 -21.30
CA TRP A 490 0.94 9.48 -19.86
C TRP A 490 -0.16 10.17 -19.07
N ARG A 491 -0.70 9.46 -18.08
CA ARG A 491 -1.57 10.00 -17.04
C ARG A 491 -0.89 9.90 -15.68
N LEU A 492 -0.99 10.96 -14.89
CA LEU A 492 -0.56 10.96 -13.49
C LEU A 492 -1.79 10.87 -12.58
N PHE A 493 -1.77 9.92 -11.66
CA PHE A 493 -2.71 9.78 -10.55
C PHE A 493 -2.05 10.24 -9.26
N THR A 494 -2.76 11.03 -8.46
CA THR A 494 -2.27 11.56 -7.17
C THR A 494 -3.27 11.31 -6.04
N THR A 495 -3.01 11.86 -4.86
CA THR A 495 -3.99 11.94 -3.75
C THR A 495 -5.28 12.67 -4.15
N GLU A 496 -5.26 13.50 -5.21
CA GLU A 496 -6.48 14.12 -5.75
C GLU A 496 -7.39 13.11 -6.48
N ASP A 497 -6.84 12.00 -6.99
CA ASP A 497 -7.60 10.93 -7.65
C ASP A 497 -8.15 9.91 -6.66
N GLY A 498 -7.42 9.65 -5.57
CA GLY A 498 -7.81 8.68 -4.54
C GLY A 498 -6.66 7.92 -3.90
N LEU A 499 -5.40 8.14 -4.34
CA LEU A 499 -4.23 7.56 -3.68
C LEU A 499 -4.15 7.98 -2.21
N LEU A 500 -3.72 7.07 -1.35
CA LEU A 500 -3.46 7.36 0.08
C LEU A 500 -2.29 8.34 0.26
N ASP A 501 -1.26 8.20 -0.56
CA ASP A 501 -0.08 9.06 -0.59
C ASP A 501 0.52 9.09 -2.00
N ASN A 502 1.29 10.13 -2.33
CA ASN A 502 1.93 10.25 -3.63
C ASN A 502 3.23 9.43 -3.73
N HIS A 503 3.86 9.08 -2.60
CA HIS A 503 5.07 8.27 -2.60
C HIS A 503 4.72 6.79 -2.81
N CYS A 504 4.77 6.35 -4.08
CA CYS A 504 4.44 4.98 -4.49
C CYS A 504 5.72 4.12 -4.55
N HIS A 505 5.73 2.95 -3.92
CA HIS A 505 6.93 2.09 -3.78
C HIS A 505 6.93 0.87 -4.69
N GLN A 506 5.87 0.09 -4.67
CA GLN A 506 5.73 -1.14 -5.45
C GLN A 506 4.32 -1.21 -6.05
N LEU A 507 4.22 -1.87 -7.19
CA LEU A 507 2.97 -2.16 -7.88
C LEU A 507 2.81 -3.67 -8.06
N LEU A 508 1.58 -4.15 -8.00
CA LEU A 508 1.25 -5.55 -8.34
C LEU A 508 0.03 -5.55 -9.25
N LEU A 509 0.18 -6.08 -10.47
CA LEU A 509 -0.93 -6.21 -11.40
C LEU A 509 -1.70 -7.50 -11.09
N ASP A 510 -3.02 -7.37 -10.98
CA ASP A 510 -3.93 -8.50 -10.74
C ASP A 510 -5.15 -8.38 -11.67
N GLY A 511 -5.00 -8.84 -12.91
CA GLY A 511 -6.03 -8.73 -13.95
C GLY A 511 -6.46 -7.28 -14.20
N ASP A 512 -7.72 -6.98 -13.87
CA ASP A 512 -8.31 -5.66 -14.02
C ASP A 512 -7.99 -4.71 -12.85
N PHE A 513 -7.31 -5.21 -11.83
CA PHE A 513 -6.88 -4.47 -10.66
C PHE A 513 -5.37 -4.22 -10.68
N ILE A 514 -4.97 -3.15 -9.99
CA ILE A 514 -3.58 -2.88 -9.66
C ILE A 514 -3.51 -2.51 -8.19
N TRP A 515 -2.64 -3.19 -7.47
CA TRP A 515 -2.29 -2.84 -6.11
C TRP A 515 -1.14 -1.84 -6.11
N ILE A 516 -1.29 -0.80 -5.30
CA ILE A 516 -0.38 0.33 -5.22
C ILE A 516 0.06 0.46 -3.77
N VAL A 517 1.35 0.26 -3.54
CA VAL A 517 1.97 0.39 -2.22
C VAL A 517 2.48 1.81 -2.03
N THR A 518 2.08 2.46 -0.94
CA THR A 518 2.46 3.85 -0.62
C THR A 518 2.99 3.99 0.80
N ASP A 519 3.56 5.15 1.15
CA ASP A 519 4.04 5.42 2.51
C ASP A 519 2.96 5.27 3.60
N LYS A 520 1.68 5.46 3.27
CA LYS A 520 0.56 5.45 4.22
C LYS A 520 -0.29 4.18 4.20
N GLY A 521 0.01 3.24 3.30
CA GLY A 521 -0.82 2.06 3.12
C GLY A 521 -0.81 1.52 1.71
N ILE A 522 -1.70 0.56 1.47
CA ILE A 522 -1.89 -0.10 0.18
C ILE A 522 -3.24 0.30 -0.42
N THR A 523 -3.33 0.38 -1.75
CA THR A 523 -4.57 0.69 -2.46
C THR A 523 -4.76 -0.25 -3.63
N GLU A 524 -5.89 -0.94 -3.67
CA GLU A 524 -6.38 -1.70 -4.80
C GLU A 524 -7.20 -0.77 -5.71
N PHE A 525 -6.80 -0.66 -6.98
CA PHE A 525 -7.47 0.18 -7.96
C PHE A 525 -7.99 -0.66 -9.13
N TYR A 526 -9.31 -0.65 -9.34
CA TYR A 526 -9.95 -1.23 -10.51
C TYR A 526 -9.68 -0.35 -11.73
N TRP A 527 -8.55 -0.53 -12.41
CA TRP A 527 -8.05 0.42 -13.42
C TRP A 527 -8.62 0.19 -14.83
N ASN A 528 -9.15 -1.00 -15.12
CA ASN A 528 -9.62 -1.40 -16.44
C ASN A 528 -11.16 -1.43 -16.54
N SER A 529 -11.83 -0.38 -16.05
CA SER A 529 -13.29 -0.30 -16.13
C SER A 529 -13.75 -0.02 -17.57
N PRO A 530 -14.63 -0.84 -18.17
CA PRO A 530 -15.12 -0.63 -19.54
C PRO A 530 -15.84 0.71 -19.76
N GLN A 531 -16.30 1.33 -18.68
CA GLN A 531 -17.07 2.58 -18.71
C GLN A 531 -16.18 3.83 -18.56
N ARG A 532 -14.89 3.67 -18.25
CA ARG A 532 -13.95 4.78 -18.00
C ARG A 532 -12.92 4.89 -19.11
N SER A 533 -12.50 6.12 -19.38
CA SER A 533 -11.54 6.45 -20.44
C SER A 533 -10.16 6.79 -19.88
N ASP A 534 -9.77 6.18 -18.78
CA ASP A 534 -8.91 6.81 -17.79
C ASP A 534 -7.54 6.13 -17.68
#